data_AF-A0A1I0ZH01-F1
#
_entry.id   AF-A0A1I0ZH01-F1
#
_cell.length_a   1.000
_cell.length_b   1.000
_cell.length_c   1.000
_cell.angle_alpha   90.00
_cell.angle_beta   90.00
_cell.angle_gamma   90.00
#
_symmetry.space_group_name_H-M   'P 1'
#
loop_
_entity.id
_entity.type
_entity.pdbx_description
1 polymer ?
#
loop_
_entity_poly.entity_id
_entity_poly.type
_entity_poly.pdbx_seq_one_letter_code
_entity_poly.pdbx_strand_id
1 'polypeptide(L)'
;MTTAPQDRFTHVAARPHEPLRTFHPRRAALGAERRDALDRLWPRWGFSVHDEALGPLPLRASRAPGSADDPAAPAPVQVLDAPALFGRAAPLVLEIGPGMGEATAAMAAADPGRDVLAVEAHLPGIAALLLRLEEAGLTNVRVGHGDALDLVRRRLPEGSLDEVRVFFPDPWPKPRHHKRRLVRPAHVALLRSRLVVGGTLHCATDWPEYAEAMLAALSADPGLANASTRADGFVVPRPAHRPETKFERRGRALGHEVRDLVFRRVA
;
A
#
# COMPACT_ATOMS: atom_id res chain seq x y z
N MET A 1 0.02 -35.42 3.33
CA MET A 1 -0.67 -34.48 2.41
C MET A 1 0.10 -33.17 2.45
N THR A 2 0.82 -32.84 1.38
CA THR A 2 1.55 -31.58 1.25
C THR A 2 0.54 -30.44 1.16
N THR A 3 0.58 -29.48 2.09
CA THR A 3 -0.29 -28.30 2.06
C THR A 3 0.02 -27.48 0.82
N ALA A 4 -1.01 -27.01 0.10
CA ALA A 4 -0.76 -26.24 -1.12
C ALA A 4 -0.20 -24.86 -0.73
N PRO A 5 0.66 -24.24 -1.56
CA PRO A 5 1.34 -22.98 -1.23
C PRO A 5 0.38 -21.88 -0.80
N GLN A 6 -0.77 -21.80 -1.47
CA GLN A 6 -1.81 -20.81 -1.18
C GLN A 6 -2.52 -21.01 0.16
N ASP A 7 -2.52 -22.24 0.69
CA ASP A 7 -3.23 -22.54 1.93
C ASP A 7 -2.54 -21.85 3.12
N ARG A 8 -1.23 -21.60 3.01
CA ARG A 8 -0.41 -20.86 3.98
C ARG A 8 -0.86 -19.41 4.17
N PHE A 9 -1.46 -18.80 3.15
CA PHE A 9 -1.89 -17.40 3.19
C PHE A 9 -3.30 -17.22 3.74
N THR A 10 -3.92 -18.27 4.29
CA THR A 10 -5.23 -18.19 4.91
C THR A 10 -5.14 -17.45 6.23
N HIS A 11 -5.76 -16.27 6.33
CA HIS A 11 -5.86 -15.59 7.61
C HIS A 11 -6.85 -16.32 8.54
N VAL A 12 -6.36 -16.72 9.71
CA VAL A 12 -7.17 -17.16 10.84
C VAL A 12 -7.23 -16.00 11.83
N ALA A 13 -8.44 -15.56 12.19
CA ALA A 13 -8.61 -14.47 13.15
C ALA A 13 -7.88 -14.78 14.45
N ALA A 14 -6.94 -13.92 14.83
CA ALA A 14 -6.09 -14.19 15.98
C ALA A 14 -6.77 -13.89 17.33
N ARG A 15 -7.86 -13.09 17.33
CA ARG A 15 -8.59 -12.67 18.54
C ARG A 15 -10.08 -12.43 18.28
N PRO A 16 -10.95 -12.61 19.31
CA PRO A 16 -12.32 -12.11 19.27
C PRO A 16 -12.35 -10.58 19.05
N HIS A 17 -13.27 -10.10 18.22
CA HIS A 17 -13.46 -8.67 17.89
C HIS A 17 -12.31 -7.99 17.11
N GLU A 18 -11.53 -8.74 16.34
CA GLU A 18 -10.57 -8.14 15.39
C GLU A 18 -11.25 -7.08 14.50
N PRO A 19 -10.66 -5.88 14.34
CA PRO A 19 -11.24 -4.84 13.49
C PRO A 19 -11.57 -5.38 12.10
N LEU A 20 -12.72 -4.95 11.56
CA LEU A 20 -13.11 -5.33 10.20
C LEU A 20 -12.01 -4.94 9.22
N ARG A 21 -11.40 -5.96 8.58
CA ARG A 21 -10.44 -5.76 7.48
C ARG A 21 -11.07 -4.88 6.43
N THR A 22 -10.29 -3.94 5.90
CA THR A 22 -10.75 -3.11 4.79
C THR A 22 -10.98 -3.92 3.52
N PHE A 23 -10.38 -5.11 3.45
CA PHE A 23 -10.50 -6.06 2.37
C PHE A 23 -11.13 -7.40 2.82
N HIS A 24 -11.88 -8.03 1.91
CA HIS A 24 -12.41 -9.38 2.10
C HIS A 24 -11.68 -10.36 1.17
N PRO A 25 -10.91 -11.33 1.70
CA PRO A 25 -10.18 -12.28 0.87
C PRO A 25 -11.14 -13.11 0.01
N ARG A 26 -11.01 -12.95 -1.31
CA ARG A 26 -11.67 -13.83 -2.28
C ARG A 26 -10.77 -15.04 -2.52
N ARG A 27 -11.29 -16.24 -2.22
CA ARG A 27 -10.66 -17.49 -2.67
C ARG A 27 -10.71 -17.49 -4.20
N ALA A 28 -9.56 -17.39 -4.84
CA ALA A 28 -9.42 -17.58 -6.28
C ALA A 28 -8.52 -18.79 -6.50
N ALA A 29 -8.93 -19.71 -7.37
CA ALA A 29 -8.07 -20.80 -7.80
C ALA A 29 -6.84 -20.20 -8.48
N LEU A 30 -5.64 -20.51 -7.95
CA LEU A 30 -4.39 -20.12 -8.58
C LEU A 30 -4.09 -21.06 -9.76
N GLY A 31 -3.52 -20.55 -10.85
CA GLY A 31 -2.94 -21.39 -11.89
C GLY A 31 -1.63 -22.04 -11.41
N ALA A 32 -1.12 -23.04 -12.15
CA ALA A 32 0.14 -23.71 -11.81
C ALA A 32 1.32 -22.72 -11.73
N GLU A 33 1.45 -21.87 -12.75
CA GLU A 33 2.47 -20.81 -12.83
C GLU A 33 2.44 -19.88 -11.61
N ARG A 34 1.27 -19.40 -11.20
CA ARG A 34 1.17 -18.50 -10.04
C ARG A 34 1.47 -19.20 -8.70
N ARG A 35 1.21 -20.51 -8.60
CA ARG A 35 1.62 -21.28 -7.41
C ARG A 35 3.14 -21.45 -7.37
N ASP A 36 3.74 -21.82 -8.50
CA ASP A 36 5.19 -21.96 -8.63
C ASP A 36 5.91 -20.64 -8.31
N ALA A 37 5.38 -19.51 -8.81
CA ALA A 37 5.87 -18.19 -8.48
C ALA A 37 5.86 -17.90 -6.96
N LEU A 38 4.77 -18.26 -6.27
CA LEU A 38 4.70 -18.09 -4.81
C LEU A 38 5.74 -18.96 -4.10
N ASP A 39 5.91 -20.22 -4.49
CA ASP A 39 6.89 -21.10 -3.85
C ASP A 39 8.33 -20.61 -4.02
N ARG A 40 8.70 -20.23 -5.25
CA ARG A 40 10.08 -19.84 -5.60
C ARG A 40 10.43 -18.43 -5.17
N LEU A 41 9.52 -17.48 -5.37
CA LEU A 41 9.83 -16.04 -5.32
C LEU A 41 9.42 -15.41 -4.00
N TRP A 42 8.40 -15.93 -3.32
CA TRP A 42 7.96 -15.38 -2.04
C TRP A 42 9.08 -15.31 -0.99
N PRO A 43 9.96 -16.33 -0.80
CA PRO A 43 11.04 -16.23 0.17
C PRO A 43 12.04 -15.08 -0.08
N ARG A 44 12.11 -14.58 -1.32
CA ARG A 44 13.06 -13.53 -1.72
C ARG A 44 12.45 -12.13 -1.66
N TRP A 45 11.20 -11.95 -2.09
CA TRP A 45 10.56 -10.62 -2.16
C TRP A 45 9.43 -10.43 -1.15
N GLY A 46 8.88 -11.53 -0.64
CA GLY A 46 7.66 -11.56 0.15
C GLY A 46 7.88 -11.28 1.63
N PHE A 47 6.91 -10.63 2.26
CA PHE A 47 6.76 -10.56 3.71
C PHE A 47 5.29 -10.62 4.09
N SER A 48 4.99 -11.05 5.31
CA SER A 48 3.62 -11.10 5.81
C SER A 48 3.35 -9.96 6.78
N VAL A 49 2.19 -9.31 6.64
CA VAL A 49 1.76 -8.27 7.60
C VAL A 49 1.24 -8.90 8.90
N HIS A 50 0.76 -10.14 8.85
CA HIS A 50 -0.02 -10.76 9.93
C HIS A 50 0.64 -11.98 10.56
N ASP A 51 1.57 -12.62 9.86
CA ASP A 51 2.18 -13.89 10.28
C ASP A 51 3.65 -13.94 9.85
N GLU A 52 4.55 -13.63 10.77
CA GLU A 52 6.00 -13.61 10.54
C GLU A 52 6.55 -14.97 10.07
N ALA A 53 5.88 -16.08 10.38
CA ALA A 53 6.28 -17.41 9.91
C ALA A 53 6.10 -17.58 8.40
N LEU A 54 5.21 -16.80 7.78
CA LEU A 54 5.01 -16.81 6.33
C LEU A 54 6.05 -15.97 5.59
N GLY A 55 6.68 -15.00 6.23
CA GLY A 55 7.68 -14.15 5.60
C GLY A 55 8.13 -13.08 6.58
N PRO A 56 9.42 -13.07 6.98
CA PRO A 56 9.88 -12.20 8.04
C PRO A 56 9.82 -10.74 7.60
N LEU A 57 9.35 -9.90 8.52
CA LEU A 57 9.46 -8.45 8.41
C LEU A 57 10.55 -8.02 9.39
N PRO A 58 11.74 -7.57 8.96
CA PRO A 58 12.76 -7.10 9.88
C PRO A 58 12.22 -5.97 10.76
N LEU A 59 12.28 -6.16 12.07
CA LEU A 59 11.79 -5.19 13.06
C LEU A 59 12.95 -4.70 13.93
N ARG A 60 12.84 -3.44 14.35
CA ARG A 60 13.69 -2.83 15.36
C ARG A 60 12.84 -2.23 16.47
N ALA A 61 13.41 -2.17 17.67
CA ALA A 61 12.79 -1.45 18.77
C ALA A 61 12.77 0.06 18.48
N SER A 62 11.62 0.69 18.71
CA SER A 62 11.44 2.14 18.64
C SER A 62 10.80 2.65 19.92
N ARG A 63 11.32 3.78 20.41
CA ARG A 63 10.82 4.50 21.57
C ARG A 63 10.27 5.85 21.12
N ALA A 64 9.34 6.40 21.90
CA ALA A 64 8.90 7.76 21.68
C ALA A 64 10.09 8.72 21.89
N PRO A 65 10.21 9.80 21.10
CA PRO A 65 11.24 10.81 21.31
C PRO A 65 11.19 11.32 22.77
N GLY A 66 12.34 11.38 23.44
CA GLY A 66 12.44 11.82 24.84
C GLY A 66 12.08 10.79 25.91
N SER A 67 11.74 9.55 25.54
CA SER A 67 11.34 8.51 26.51
C SER A 67 12.48 7.55 26.90
N ALA A 68 13.73 7.89 26.63
CA ALA A 68 14.88 7.00 26.86
C ALA A 68 15.19 6.81 28.36
N ASP A 69 15.04 7.88 29.14
CA ASP A 69 15.44 7.92 30.56
C ASP A 69 14.23 7.94 31.53
N ASP A 70 12.99 7.84 31.01
CA ASP A 70 11.78 7.82 31.83
C ASP A 70 11.40 6.37 32.21
N PRO A 71 11.52 5.98 33.50
CA PRO A 71 11.18 4.63 33.96
C PRO A 71 9.67 4.33 33.90
N ALA A 72 8.82 5.34 33.73
CA ALA A 72 7.39 5.19 33.52
C ALA A 72 6.98 5.16 32.03
N ALA A 73 7.94 5.33 31.11
CA ALA A 73 7.66 5.30 29.68
C ALA A 73 7.14 3.92 29.24
N PRO A 74 6.21 3.88 28.26
CA PRO A 74 5.75 2.62 27.69
C PRO A 74 6.91 1.84 27.07
N ALA A 75 6.79 0.51 27.14
CA ALA A 75 7.78 -0.38 26.56
C ALA A 75 8.01 -0.07 25.05
N PRO A 76 9.24 -0.28 24.53
CA PRO A 76 9.53 -0.08 23.11
C PRO A 76 8.57 -0.86 22.22
N VAL A 77 8.09 -0.20 21.17
CA VAL A 77 7.28 -0.84 20.13
C VAL A 77 8.19 -1.38 19.02
N GLN A 78 7.79 -2.50 18.44
CA GLN A 78 8.51 -3.08 17.29
C GLN A 78 8.02 -2.44 16.00
N VAL A 79 8.92 -1.78 15.28
CA VAL A 79 8.65 -1.10 14.01
C VAL A 79 9.52 -1.65 12.89
N LEU A 80 9.11 -1.45 11.64
CA LEU A 80 9.84 -1.86 10.45
C LEU A 80 11.26 -1.28 10.44
N ASP A 81 12.23 -2.16 10.20
CA ASP A 81 13.59 -1.81 9.81
C ASP A 81 13.70 -1.89 8.27
N ALA A 82 13.37 -0.80 7.59
CA ALA A 82 13.42 -0.74 6.13
C ALA A 82 14.84 -0.94 5.59
N PRO A 83 15.90 -0.36 6.18
CA PRO A 83 17.27 -0.68 5.79
C PRO A 83 17.62 -2.16 5.86
N ALA A 84 17.24 -2.85 6.92
CA ALA A 84 17.45 -4.30 7.01
C ALA A 84 16.64 -5.08 5.96
N LEU A 85 15.41 -4.65 5.67
CA LEU A 85 14.54 -5.30 4.68
C LEU A 85 15.07 -5.15 3.23
N PHE A 86 15.55 -3.96 2.87
CA PHE A 86 16.02 -3.66 1.51
C PHE A 86 17.54 -3.84 1.32
N GLY A 87 18.31 -3.90 2.42
CA GLY A 87 19.78 -3.95 2.39
C GLY A 87 20.42 -2.58 2.10
N ARG A 88 19.64 -1.48 2.15
CA ARG A 88 20.08 -0.11 1.87
C ARG A 88 19.13 0.90 2.53
N ALA A 89 19.57 2.15 2.67
CA ALA A 89 18.69 3.26 3.03
C ALA A 89 18.33 4.07 1.77
N ALA A 90 17.04 4.22 1.49
CA ALA A 90 16.51 4.97 0.36
C ALA A 90 15.13 5.56 0.71
N PRO A 91 14.64 6.56 -0.06
CA PRO A 91 13.27 7.06 0.10
C PRO A 91 12.26 5.92 -0.04
N LEU A 92 11.29 5.86 0.88
CA LEU A 92 10.40 4.72 1.05
C LEU A 92 8.99 5.04 0.57
N VAL A 93 8.48 4.21 -0.33
CA VAL A 93 7.13 4.28 -0.88
C VAL A 93 6.28 3.15 -0.34
N LEU A 94 5.06 3.45 0.10
CA LEU A 94 4.02 2.45 0.35
C LEU A 94 3.00 2.47 -0.78
N GLU A 95 2.79 1.35 -1.46
CA GLU A 95 1.68 1.16 -2.39
C GLU A 95 0.63 0.23 -1.78
N ILE A 96 -0.60 0.74 -1.63
CA ILE A 96 -1.73 0.00 -1.06
C ILE A 96 -2.57 -0.58 -2.19
N GLY A 97 -2.62 -1.91 -2.28
CA GLY A 97 -3.39 -2.61 -3.31
C GLY A 97 -2.81 -2.46 -4.71
N PRO A 98 -1.55 -2.90 -4.97
CA PRO A 98 -0.93 -2.87 -6.30
C PRO A 98 -1.67 -3.73 -7.34
N GLY A 99 -2.64 -4.56 -6.92
CA GLY A 99 -3.43 -5.41 -7.79
C GLY A 99 -2.55 -6.45 -8.48
N MET A 100 -2.45 -6.37 -9.80
CA MET A 100 -1.60 -7.29 -10.59
C MET A 100 -0.15 -6.79 -10.74
N GLY A 101 0.19 -5.61 -10.20
CA GLY A 101 1.58 -5.14 -10.12
C GLY A 101 2.17 -4.53 -11.40
N GLU A 102 1.38 -4.31 -12.46
CA GLU A 102 1.86 -3.68 -13.71
C GLU A 102 2.44 -2.28 -13.45
N ALA A 103 1.70 -1.44 -12.73
CA ALA A 103 2.14 -0.09 -12.41
C ALA A 103 3.33 -0.10 -11.46
N THR A 104 3.25 -0.89 -10.39
CA THR A 104 4.32 -1.04 -9.39
C THR A 104 5.65 -1.41 -10.04
N ALA A 105 5.68 -2.46 -10.86
CA ALA A 105 6.91 -2.92 -11.51
C ALA A 105 7.48 -1.86 -12.45
N ALA A 106 6.65 -1.23 -13.29
CA ALA A 106 7.08 -0.19 -14.21
C ALA A 106 7.61 1.06 -13.49
N MET A 107 6.94 1.51 -12.43
CA MET A 107 7.37 2.66 -11.62
C MET A 107 8.65 2.37 -10.85
N ALA A 108 8.77 1.17 -10.26
CA ALA A 108 9.97 0.77 -9.53
C ALA A 108 11.19 0.61 -10.45
N ALA A 109 10.98 0.13 -11.69
CA ALA A 109 12.02 0.08 -12.72
C ALA A 109 12.46 1.48 -13.18
N ALA A 110 11.52 2.42 -13.30
CA ALA A 110 11.79 3.80 -13.70
C ALA A 110 12.46 4.64 -12.60
N ASP A 111 12.32 4.24 -11.34
CA ASP A 111 12.89 4.94 -10.18
C ASP A 111 13.61 3.96 -9.24
N PRO A 112 14.77 3.41 -9.64
CA PRO A 112 15.53 2.46 -8.82
C PRO A 112 16.15 3.11 -7.57
N GLY A 113 16.11 4.45 -7.47
CA GLY A 113 16.57 5.20 -6.31
C GLY A 113 15.65 5.12 -5.10
N ARG A 114 14.42 4.64 -5.27
CA ARG A 114 13.43 4.46 -4.19
C ARG A 114 13.14 3.00 -3.90
N ASP A 115 12.74 2.73 -2.67
CA ASP A 115 12.29 1.41 -2.22
C ASP A 115 10.75 1.39 -2.08
N VAL A 116 10.12 0.30 -2.50
CA VAL A 116 8.66 0.16 -2.56
C VAL A 116 8.17 -1.01 -1.71
N LEU A 117 7.33 -0.72 -0.73
CA LEU A 117 6.49 -1.68 -0.02
C LEU A 117 5.16 -1.80 -0.77
N ALA A 118 4.97 -2.88 -1.53
CA ALA A 118 3.75 -3.14 -2.28
C ALA A 118 2.88 -4.12 -1.49
N VAL A 119 1.82 -3.64 -0.83
CA VAL A 119 1.00 -4.48 0.08
C VAL A 119 -0.33 -4.82 -0.56
N GLU A 120 -0.57 -6.11 -0.73
CA GLU A 120 -1.72 -6.68 -1.40
C GLU A 120 -2.35 -7.79 -0.54
N ALA A 121 -3.66 -7.95 -0.64
CA ALA A 121 -4.39 -9.01 0.05
C ALA A 121 -4.89 -10.09 -0.93
N HIS A 122 -4.93 -9.80 -2.23
CA HIS A 122 -5.29 -10.73 -3.28
C HIS A 122 -4.08 -11.54 -3.76
N LEU A 123 -4.02 -12.80 -3.34
CA LEU A 123 -2.90 -13.69 -3.61
C LEU A 123 -2.53 -13.89 -5.10
N PRO A 124 -3.49 -13.99 -6.05
CA PRO A 124 -3.16 -13.98 -7.48
C PRO A 124 -2.46 -12.70 -7.93
N GLY A 125 -2.78 -11.55 -7.33
CA GLY A 125 -2.11 -10.28 -7.58
C GLY A 125 -0.67 -10.28 -7.11
N ILE A 126 -0.42 -10.79 -5.90
CA ILE A 126 0.92 -11.01 -5.34
C ILE A 126 1.76 -11.89 -6.27
N ALA A 127 1.25 -13.07 -6.64
CA ALA A 127 1.97 -13.99 -7.53
C ALA A 127 2.30 -13.33 -8.88
N ALA A 128 1.37 -12.56 -9.43
CA ALA A 128 1.56 -11.84 -10.68
C ALA A 128 2.59 -10.69 -10.57
N LEU A 129 2.64 -10.01 -9.43
CA LEU A 129 3.68 -9.01 -9.15
C LEU A 129 5.05 -9.67 -9.00
N LEU A 130 5.16 -10.76 -8.24
CA LEU A 130 6.43 -11.49 -8.07
C LEU A 130 7.05 -11.90 -9.40
N LEU A 131 6.26 -12.46 -10.33
CA LEU A 131 6.73 -12.81 -11.67
C LEU A 131 7.27 -11.60 -12.43
N ARG A 132 6.61 -10.44 -12.34
CA ARG A 132 7.08 -9.19 -12.97
C ARG A 132 8.38 -8.69 -12.36
N LEU A 133 8.55 -8.82 -11.04
CA LEU A 133 9.78 -8.45 -10.36
C LEU A 133 10.94 -9.35 -10.79
N GLU A 134 10.70 -10.65 -10.93
CA GLU A 134 11.69 -11.61 -11.44
C GLU A 134 12.07 -11.28 -12.89
N GLU A 135 11.09 -11.10 -13.78
CA GLU A 135 11.29 -10.78 -15.19
C GLU A 135 12.08 -9.48 -15.40
N ALA A 136 11.76 -8.44 -14.62
CA ALA A 136 12.43 -7.15 -14.71
C ALA A 136 13.70 -7.05 -13.84
N GLY A 137 14.09 -8.11 -13.12
CA GLY A 137 15.28 -8.13 -12.26
C GLY A 137 15.24 -7.13 -11.10
N LEU A 138 14.05 -6.76 -10.61
CA LEU A 138 13.88 -5.67 -9.65
C LEU A 138 14.23 -6.10 -8.22
N THR A 139 14.98 -5.25 -7.53
CA THR A 139 15.46 -5.49 -6.15
C THR A 139 14.91 -4.49 -5.14
N ASN A 140 14.37 -3.37 -5.62
CA ASN A 140 13.85 -2.25 -4.83
C ASN A 140 12.34 -2.36 -4.52
N VAL A 141 11.76 -3.56 -4.66
CA VAL A 141 10.36 -3.83 -4.27
C VAL A 141 10.33 -4.97 -3.26
N ARG A 142 9.44 -4.84 -2.27
CA ARG A 142 9.07 -5.93 -1.34
C ARG A 142 7.56 -6.06 -1.33
N VAL A 143 7.08 -7.30 -1.42
CA VAL A 143 5.66 -7.62 -1.62
C VAL A 143 5.06 -8.12 -0.31
N GLY A 144 4.16 -7.33 0.27
CA GLY A 144 3.48 -7.63 1.52
C GLY A 144 2.16 -8.36 1.29
N HIS A 145 1.92 -9.45 2.01
CA HIS A 145 0.60 -10.07 2.08
C HIS A 145 -0.16 -9.60 3.32
N GLY A 146 -1.29 -8.92 3.12
CA GLY A 146 -2.17 -8.53 4.22
C GLY A 146 -2.92 -7.21 4.01
N ASP A 147 -3.35 -6.61 5.13
CA ASP A 147 -4.04 -5.31 5.12
C ASP A 147 -2.97 -4.23 5.34
N ALA A 148 -2.77 -3.37 4.33
CA ALA A 148 -1.76 -2.32 4.39
C ALA A 148 -1.98 -1.34 5.55
N LEU A 149 -3.23 -1.08 5.95
CA LEU A 149 -3.50 -0.20 7.08
C LEU A 149 -3.08 -0.83 8.41
N ASP A 150 -3.09 -2.16 8.52
CA ASP A 150 -2.57 -2.82 9.71
C ASP A 150 -1.04 -2.72 9.77
N LEU A 151 -0.34 -2.83 8.63
CA LEU A 151 1.08 -2.53 8.54
C LEU A 151 1.37 -1.09 9.00
N VAL A 152 0.60 -0.12 8.48
CA VAL A 152 0.74 1.31 8.80
C VAL A 152 0.49 1.59 10.29
N ARG A 153 -0.52 0.97 10.90
CA ARG A 153 -0.83 1.13 12.32
C ARG A 153 0.23 0.53 13.22
N ARG A 154 0.70 -0.68 12.89
CA ARG A 154 1.44 -1.53 13.84
C ARG A 154 2.94 -1.50 13.65
N ARG A 155 3.44 -1.17 12.47
CA ARG A 155 4.85 -1.38 12.10
C ARG A 155 5.50 -0.19 11.42
N LEU A 156 4.78 0.70 10.74
CA LEU A 156 5.41 1.87 10.12
C LEU A 156 5.62 3.02 11.13
N PRO A 157 6.86 3.49 11.33
CA PRO A 157 7.12 4.68 12.14
C PRO A 157 6.47 5.94 11.57
N GLU A 158 6.24 6.94 12.43
CA GLU A 158 5.88 8.29 11.97
C GLU A 158 7.01 8.90 11.14
N GLY A 159 6.64 9.64 10.09
CA GLY A 159 7.62 10.31 9.22
C GLY A 159 8.61 9.36 8.53
N SER A 160 8.21 8.12 8.24
CA SER A 160 9.10 7.13 7.61
C SER A 160 8.86 6.93 6.11
N LEU A 161 7.81 7.54 5.54
CA LEU A 161 7.43 7.37 4.14
C LEU A 161 7.61 8.66 3.36
N ASP A 162 8.20 8.57 2.17
CA ASP A 162 8.28 9.68 1.22
C ASP A 162 7.02 9.77 0.35
N GLU A 163 6.36 8.64 0.13
CA GLU A 163 5.17 8.56 -0.70
C GLU A 163 4.23 7.43 -0.27
N VAL A 164 2.93 7.68 -0.37
CA VAL A 164 1.87 6.67 -0.29
C VAL A 164 1.07 6.71 -1.58
N ARG A 165 0.92 5.55 -2.24
CA ARG A 165 0.16 5.36 -3.48
C ARG A 165 -1.09 4.55 -3.22
N VAL A 166 -2.23 5.04 -3.71
CA VAL A 166 -3.54 4.37 -3.63
C VAL A 166 -4.24 4.48 -4.97
N PHE A 167 -4.01 3.51 -5.86
CA PHE A 167 -4.54 3.55 -7.22
C PHE A 167 -5.71 2.58 -7.38
N PHE A 168 -6.82 3.11 -7.90
CA PHE A 168 -8.06 2.38 -8.18
C PHE A 168 -8.57 1.51 -7.01
N PRO A 169 -8.62 2.04 -5.76
CA PRO A 169 -9.18 1.29 -4.65
C PRO A 169 -10.67 0.99 -4.88
N ASP A 170 -11.17 -0.11 -4.31
CA ASP A 170 -12.58 -0.51 -4.45
C ASP A 170 -13.54 0.68 -4.18
N PRO A 171 -14.38 1.09 -5.17
CA PRO A 171 -15.16 2.32 -5.06
C PRO A 171 -16.38 2.21 -4.15
N TRP A 172 -16.82 0.98 -3.89
CA TRP A 172 -18.03 0.66 -3.12
C TRP A 172 -19.24 1.53 -3.51
N PRO A 173 -19.80 1.38 -4.73
CA PRO A 173 -20.79 2.32 -5.28
C PRO A 173 -22.08 2.48 -4.47
N LYS A 174 -22.43 1.47 -3.66
CA LYS A 174 -23.67 1.48 -2.87
C LYS A 174 -23.46 2.32 -1.61
N PRO A 175 -24.34 3.30 -1.28
CA PRO A 175 -24.16 4.19 -0.12
C PRO A 175 -23.88 3.47 1.21
N ARG A 176 -24.60 2.38 1.48
CA ARG A 176 -24.41 1.55 2.69
C ARG A 176 -23.01 0.95 2.84
N HIS A 177 -22.21 0.94 1.77
CA HIS A 177 -20.85 0.42 1.75
C HIS A 177 -19.78 1.53 1.77
N HIS A 178 -20.13 2.81 1.74
CA HIS A 178 -19.14 3.90 1.73
C HIS A 178 -18.19 3.86 2.93
N LYS A 179 -18.65 3.36 4.09
CA LYS A 179 -17.77 3.12 5.26
C LYS A 179 -16.61 2.16 5.02
N ARG A 180 -16.65 1.36 3.94
CA ARG A 180 -15.59 0.42 3.52
C ARG A 180 -14.55 1.07 2.61
N ARG A 181 -14.79 2.29 2.13
CA ARG A 181 -13.83 3.02 1.30
C ARG A 181 -12.53 3.23 2.07
N LEU A 182 -11.42 3.01 1.36
CA LEU A 182 -10.08 3.15 1.90
C LEU A 182 -9.76 4.62 2.21
N VAL A 183 -10.05 5.52 1.27
CA VAL A 183 -9.79 6.96 1.44
C VAL A 183 -10.95 7.58 2.21
N ARG A 184 -10.73 7.79 3.51
CA ARG A 184 -11.67 8.42 4.46
C ARG A 184 -10.87 9.15 5.54
N PRO A 185 -11.43 10.16 6.23
CA PRO A 185 -10.67 11.06 7.09
C PRO A 185 -9.73 10.37 8.09
N ALA A 186 -10.21 9.36 8.82
CA ALA A 186 -9.39 8.62 9.79
C ALA A 186 -8.20 7.87 9.15
N HIS A 187 -8.34 7.38 7.91
CA HIS A 187 -7.25 6.73 7.20
C HIS A 187 -6.29 7.75 6.59
N VAL A 188 -6.81 8.87 6.08
CA VAL A 188 -5.98 9.98 5.58
C VAL A 188 -5.05 10.49 6.69
N ALA A 189 -5.58 10.76 7.89
CA ALA A 189 -4.79 11.21 9.02
C ALA A 189 -3.72 10.19 9.44
N LEU A 190 -4.06 8.89 9.41
CA LEU A 190 -3.12 7.81 9.70
C LEU A 190 -2.00 7.72 8.64
N LEU A 191 -2.32 7.83 7.36
CA LEU A 191 -1.32 7.79 6.28
C LEU A 191 -0.44 9.04 6.32
N ARG A 192 -1.04 10.21 6.54
CA ARG A 192 -0.31 11.48 6.73
C ARG A 192 0.71 11.38 7.87
N SER A 193 0.36 10.79 9.02
CA SER A 193 1.31 10.72 10.14
C SER A 193 2.57 9.91 9.80
N ARG A 194 2.49 8.99 8.82
CA ARG A 194 3.64 8.19 8.36
C ARG A 194 4.45 8.88 7.27
N LEU A 195 3.90 9.88 6.58
CA LEU A 195 4.65 10.65 5.57
C LEU A 195 5.69 11.57 6.23
N VAL A 196 6.87 11.75 5.64
CA VAL A 196 7.76 12.88 5.98
C VAL A 196 7.08 14.21 5.64
N VAL A 197 7.49 15.32 6.26
CA VAL A 197 7.07 16.65 5.78
C VAL A 197 7.57 16.82 4.35
N GLY A 198 6.68 17.25 3.44
CA GLY A 198 6.92 17.28 2.00
C GLY A 198 6.61 15.97 1.27
N GLY A 199 6.40 14.86 1.99
CA GLY A 199 6.01 13.57 1.43
C GLY A 199 4.61 13.60 0.81
N THR A 200 4.33 12.68 -0.11
CA THR A 200 3.15 12.75 -0.98
C THR A 200 2.15 11.61 -0.74
N LEU A 201 0.86 11.93 -0.69
CA LEU A 201 -0.25 10.98 -0.79
C LEU A 201 -0.87 11.10 -2.18
N HIS A 202 -0.69 10.08 -3.02
CA HIS A 202 -1.16 10.05 -4.40
C HIS A 202 -2.26 9.00 -4.56
N CYS A 203 -3.48 9.48 -4.78
CA CYS A 203 -4.65 8.66 -5.05
C CYS A 203 -5.04 8.76 -6.53
N ALA A 204 -5.60 7.70 -7.10
CA ALA A 204 -6.24 7.74 -8.41
C ALA A 204 -7.50 6.88 -8.44
N THR A 205 -8.54 7.32 -9.14
CA THR A 205 -9.76 6.54 -9.35
C THR A 205 -10.46 6.94 -10.65
N ASP A 206 -11.13 5.97 -11.26
CA ASP A 206 -12.01 6.13 -12.42
C ASP A 206 -13.50 6.27 -12.04
N TRP A 207 -13.80 6.31 -10.73
CA TRP A 207 -15.16 6.40 -10.21
C TRP A 207 -15.45 7.84 -9.74
N PRO A 208 -16.27 8.63 -10.47
CA PRO A 208 -16.43 10.07 -10.21
C PRO A 208 -16.88 10.40 -8.78
N GLU A 209 -17.88 9.73 -8.23
CA GLU A 209 -18.39 10.00 -6.88
C GLU A 209 -17.38 9.59 -5.78
N TYR A 210 -16.42 8.73 -6.11
CA TYR A 210 -15.35 8.37 -5.19
C TYR A 210 -14.22 9.38 -5.32
N ALA A 211 -13.91 9.87 -6.52
CA ALA A 211 -12.95 10.96 -6.71
C ALA A 211 -13.36 12.20 -5.90
N GLU A 212 -14.65 12.59 -5.93
CA GLU A 212 -15.18 13.69 -5.11
C GLU A 212 -15.05 13.40 -3.61
N ALA A 213 -15.39 12.17 -3.18
CA ALA A 213 -15.25 11.79 -1.78
C ALA A 213 -13.77 11.74 -1.32
N MET A 214 -12.85 11.34 -2.20
CA MET A 214 -11.40 11.40 -1.95
C MET A 214 -10.96 12.85 -1.80
N LEU A 215 -11.35 13.73 -2.72
CA LEU A 215 -11.01 15.16 -2.67
C LEU A 215 -11.48 15.79 -1.37
N ALA A 216 -12.73 15.54 -0.98
CA ALA A 216 -13.29 16.03 0.27
C ALA A 216 -12.53 15.51 1.50
N ALA A 217 -12.22 14.21 1.55
CA ALA A 217 -11.51 13.61 2.69
C ALA A 217 -10.06 14.09 2.80
N LEU A 218 -9.37 14.28 1.68
CA LEU A 218 -7.99 14.77 1.62
C LEU A 218 -7.90 16.25 1.96
N SER A 219 -8.80 17.07 1.40
CA SER A 219 -8.82 18.52 1.62
C SER A 219 -9.25 18.90 3.04
N ALA A 220 -9.95 18.02 3.74
CA ALA A 220 -10.35 18.24 5.13
C ALA A 220 -9.23 17.97 6.15
N ASP A 221 -8.12 17.32 5.75
CA ASP A 221 -6.98 17.10 6.66
C ASP A 221 -6.10 18.37 6.69
N PRO A 222 -5.92 19.02 7.86
CA PRO A 222 -5.19 20.29 7.96
C PRO A 222 -3.69 20.17 7.71
N GLY A 223 -3.12 18.96 7.77
CA GLY A 223 -1.71 18.71 7.53
C GLY A 223 -1.40 18.26 6.10
N LEU A 224 -2.34 18.41 5.17
CA LEU A 224 -2.17 18.14 3.74
C LEU A 224 -2.46 19.39 2.91
N ALA A 225 -1.62 19.64 1.91
CA ALA A 225 -1.86 20.64 0.87
C ALA A 225 -2.10 19.96 -0.47
N ASN A 226 -3.16 20.35 -1.18
CA ASN A 226 -3.41 19.87 -2.54
C ASN A 226 -2.33 20.40 -3.48
N ALA A 227 -1.70 19.51 -4.25
CA ALA A 227 -0.68 19.87 -5.24
C ALA A 227 -1.28 20.26 -6.60
N SER A 228 -2.59 20.12 -6.81
CA SER A 228 -3.24 20.57 -8.03
C SER A 228 -3.24 22.09 -8.16
N THR A 229 -2.96 22.58 -9.36
CA THR A 229 -3.10 24.00 -9.74
C THR A 229 -4.47 24.30 -10.36
N ARG A 230 -5.36 23.30 -10.47
CA ARG A 230 -6.69 23.45 -11.06
C ARG A 230 -7.72 23.81 -10.01
N ALA A 231 -8.74 24.56 -10.43
CA ALA A 231 -9.85 24.95 -9.56
C ALA A 231 -10.71 23.77 -9.08
N ASP A 232 -10.76 22.67 -9.85
CA ASP A 232 -11.47 21.44 -9.48
C ASP A 232 -10.67 20.53 -8.54
N GLY A 233 -9.42 20.87 -8.22
CA GLY A 233 -8.60 20.16 -7.25
C GLY A 233 -8.03 18.82 -7.72
N PHE A 234 -8.29 18.39 -8.95
CA PHE A 234 -7.74 17.17 -9.54
C PHE A 234 -6.46 17.45 -10.33
N VAL A 235 -5.55 16.47 -10.43
CA VAL A 235 -4.33 16.59 -11.24
C VAL A 235 -4.60 16.08 -12.65
N VAL A 236 -4.52 16.99 -13.63
CA VAL A 236 -4.69 16.69 -15.07
C VAL A 236 -3.64 17.48 -15.86
N PRO A 237 -2.86 16.83 -16.77
CA PRO A 237 -2.93 15.42 -17.15
C PRO A 237 -2.32 14.47 -16.11
N ARG A 238 -2.52 13.15 -16.29
CA ARG A 238 -1.88 12.08 -15.50
C ARG A 238 -0.38 12.38 -15.33
N PRO A 239 0.17 12.33 -14.09
CA PRO A 239 1.60 12.53 -13.89
C PRO A 239 2.44 11.57 -14.73
N ALA A 240 3.50 12.08 -15.38
CA ALA A 240 4.32 11.31 -16.32
C ALA A 240 4.90 10.01 -15.72
N HIS A 241 5.19 10.03 -14.40
CA HIS A 241 5.75 8.89 -13.67
C HIS A 241 4.74 7.77 -13.38
N ARG A 242 3.43 8.00 -13.48
CA ARG A 242 2.40 6.98 -13.21
C ARG A 242 2.02 6.29 -14.53
N PRO A 243 2.42 5.05 -14.83
CA PRO A 243 2.08 4.39 -16.09
C PRO A 243 0.57 4.19 -16.25
N GLU A 244 0.11 4.04 -17.49
CA GLU A 244 -1.29 3.70 -17.75
C GLU A 244 -1.57 2.24 -17.36
N THR A 245 -2.52 2.02 -16.45
CA THR A 245 -2.87 0.69 -15.96
C THR A 245 -3.92 0.01 -16.84
N LYS A 246 -4.06 -1.31 -16.71
CA LYS A 246 -5.16 -2.05 -17.35
C LYS A 246 -6.55 -1.53 -16.96
N PHE A 247 -6.73 -1.06 -15.73
CA PHE A 247 -7.99 -0.48 -15.28
C PHE A 247 -8.28 0.83 -16.00
N GLU A 248 -7.27 1.67 -16.20
CA GLU A 248 -7.43 2.93 -16.94
C GLU A 248 -7.72 2.71 -18.42
N ARG A 249 -7.03 1.75 -19.06
CA ARG A 249 -7.34 1.36 -20.44
C ARG A 249 -8.80 0.94 -20.58
N ARG A 250 -9.29 0.13 -19.62
CA ARG A 250 -10.68 -0.33 -19.60
C ARG A 250 -11.65 0.82 -19.30
N GLY A 251 -11.34 1.68 -18.33
CA GLY A 251 -12.14 2.86 -17.98
C GLY A 251 -12.28 3.81 -19.15
N ARG A 252 -11.16 4.15 -19.82
CA ARG A 252 -11.13 5.00 -21.01
C ARG A 252 -11.94 4.41 -22.16
N ALA A 253 -11.82 3.10 -22.40
CA ALA A 253 -12.61 2.41 -23.42
C ALA A 253 -14.13 2.45 -23.15
N LEU A 254 -14.53 2.65 -21.89
CA LEU A 254 -15.91 2.83 -21.44
C LEU A 254 -16.30 4.32 -21.28
N GLY A 255 -15.41 5.26 -21.63
CA GLY A 255 -15.64 6.70 -21.50
C GLY A 255 -15.47 7.26 -20.09
N HIS A 256 -14.90 6.49 -19.15
CA HIS A 256 -14.60 6.98 -17.81
C HIS A 256 -13.32 7.81 -17.79
N GLU A 257 -13.40 9.00 -17.20
CA GLU A 257 -12.25 9.85 -16.92
C GLU A 257 -11.56 9.39 -15.62
N VAL A 258 -10.25 9.22 -15.67
CA VAL A 258 -9.43 8.94 -14.49
C VAL A 258 -9.06 10.24 -13.81
N ARG A 259 -9.29 10.31 -12.50
CA ARG A 259 -8.94 11.46 -11.67
C ARG A 259 -7.80 11.11 -10.72
N ASP A 260 -6.70 11.84 -10.85
CA ASP A 260 -5.59 11.81 -9.93
C ASP A 260 -5.74 12.90 -8.85
N LEU A 261 -5.38 12.56 -7.62
CA LEU A 261 -5.32 13.48 -6.50
C LEU A 261 -3.94 13.35 -5.85
N VAL A 262 -3.21 14.45 -5.77
CA VAL A 262 -1.86 14.49 -5.20
C VAL A 262 -1.84 15.51 -4.08
N PHE A 263 -1.61 15.05 -2.86
CA PHE A 263 -1.52 15.92 -1.68
C PHE A 263 -0.14 15.77 -1.04
N ARG A 264 0.45 16.88 -0.58
CA ARG A 264 1.73 16.90 0.13
C ARG A 264 1.50 17.12 1.61
N ARG A 265 2.22 16.39 2.47
CA ARG A 265 2.25 16.67 3.91
C ARG A 265 2.92 18.02 4.13
N VAL A 266 2.25 18.90 4.87
CA VAL A 266 2.82 20.16 5.36
C VAL A 266 3.18 20.05 6.84
N ALA A 267 3.96 21.03 7.34
CA ALA A 267 4.40 21.09 8.73
C ALA A 267 3.24 21.39 9.68
#